data_AF-A0A9K3H3K2-F1
#
_entry.id   AF-A0A9K3H3K2-F1
#
_cell.length_a   1.000
_cell.length_b   1.000
_cell.length_c   1.000
_cell.angle_alpha   90.00
_cell.angle_beta   90.00
_cell.angle_gamma   90.00
#
_symmetry.space_group_name_H-M   'P 1'
#
loop_
_entity.id
_entity.type
_entity.pdbx_description
1 polymer ?
#
loop_
_entity_poly.entity_id
_entity_poly.type
_entity_poly.pdbx_seq_one_letter_code
_entity_poly.pdbx_strand_id
1 'polypeptide(L)'
;MVKDRKLVVTGIALGGYIAILYTLWLHHTIDEKRKPDSKITTRPICITFGSPLLGDKALESAISERPEWKSSFLNVVSTSDPFACFFSSNTRYKPIGTFVFCTQSSGHTTFEDNDAILAILDKMASSRSGSNPGISRQMHDYENDLRSIRSNVLYRGACEVAGELDSNALREGITLQFREIGALDISNDLIEKLMEGEHEKMRKRMNTKRLEGNLNKRKIKMAKMELFISSRRSRRGYYDRFKSGPMTIDELSGHNEIINSHESLNQYWDEFVKEKQLMPQKEGVSLRKRWLYSGNNYRRMFEPLYIAEYYKKGNISYIENRPNRYRLLEKWWNEDKKNLNPNERKEKGPNVNDDSCFWARVEEALISLRILTNGSSSSNGVCEKEQKLDNFMTYMMHSVNDYSLSSDTFLEGSSLMQWWREYNAYKKGLCTSKFAEYMKSGRYKSYQ
;
A
#
# COMPACT_ATOMS: atom_id res chain seq x y z
N MET A 1 -10.12 12.16 31.57
CA MET A 1 -9.53 11.20 30.61
C MET A 1 -10.45 10.00 30.50
N VAL A 2 -11.16 9.83 29.39
CA VAL A 2 -11.92 8.58 29.14
C VAL A 2 -10.88 7.51 28.82
N LYS A 3 -10.74 6.53 29.69
CA LYS A 3 -9.83 5.39 29.53
C LYS A 3 -10.27 4.63 28.28
N ASP A 4 -9.43 4.51 27.25
CA ASP A 4 -9.69 3.65 26.10
C ASP A 4 -9.89 2.21 26.61
N ARG A 5 -11.14 1.78 26.73
CA ARG A 5 -11.48 0.43 27.16
C ARG A 5 -11.44 -0.47 25.93
N LYS A 6 -10.64 -1.55 25.99
CA LYS A 6 -10.68 -2.60 24.98
C LYS A 6 -11.99 -3.39 25.14
N LEU A 7 -12.72 -3.54 24.05
CA LEU A 7 -13.90 -4.40 24.00
C LEU A 7 -13.45 -5.85 23.75
N VAL A 8 -13.83 -6.75 24.63
CA VAL A 8 -13.65 -8.19 24.45
C VAL A 8 -15.02 -8.82 24.23
N VAL A 9 -15.17 -9.55 23.13
CA VAL A 9 -16.33 -10.36 22.83
C VAL A 9 -15.93 -11.81 23.08
N THR A 10 -16.76 -12.57 23.78
CA THR A 10 -16.44 -13.95 24.10
C THR A 10 -17.67 -14.84 24.08
N GLY A 11 -17.44 -16.13 23.97
CA GLY A 11 -18.49 -17.12 24.02
C GLY A 11 -17.92 -18.53 23.97
N ILE A 12 -18.72 -19.47 24.46
CA ILE A 12 -18.40 -20.89 24.52
C ILE A 12 -19.31 -21.66 23.56
N ALA A 13 -18.76 -22.66 22.87
CA ALA A 13 -19.44 -23.43 21.83
C ALA A 13 -20.20 -22.54 20.83
N LEU A 14 -21.51 -22.68 20.71
CA LEU A 14 -22.35 -21.86 19.83
C LEU A 14 -22.33 -20.36 20.20
N GLY A 15 -22.13 -20.04 21.49
CA GLY A 15 -21.92 -18.65 21.91
C GLY A 15 -20.63 -18.07 21.32
N GLY A 16 -19.59 -18.89 21.14
CA GLY A 16 -18.35 -18.51 20.45
C GLY A 16 -18.59 -18.21 18.97
N TYR A 17 -19.42 -19.01 18.31
CA TYR A 17 -19.83 -18.79 16.92
C TYR A 17 -20.52 -17.42 16.76
N ILE A 18 -21.45 -17.08 17.66
CA ILE A 18 -22.13 -15.78 17.69
C ILE A 18 -21.14 -14.65 17.99
N ALA A 19 -20.20 -14.87 18.92
CA ALA A 19 -19.16 -13.89 19.26
C ALA A 19 -18.28 -13.53 18.05
N ILE A 20 -17.90 -14.50 17.22
CA ILE A 20 -17.12 -14.27 16.00
C ILE A 20 -17.93 -13.40 15.02
N LEU A 21 -19.18 -13.77 14.73
CA LEU A 21 -20.06 -13.01 13.83
C LEU A 21 -20.28 -11.57 14.32
N TYR A 22 -20.54 -11.40 15.62
CA TYR A 22 -20.73 -10.09 16.22
C TYR A 22 -19.45 -9.24 16.13
N THR A 23 -18.28 -9.84 16.33
CA THR A 23 -16.99 -9.16 16.20
C THR A 23 -16.74 -8.74 14.75
N LEU A 24 -17.05 -9.58 13.76
CA LEU A 24 -16.96 -9.23 12.34
C LEU A 24 -17.88 -8.05 11.99
N TRP A 25 -19.11 -8.05 12.51
CA TRP A 25 -20.04 -6.92 12.34
C TRP A 25 -19.50 -5.63 12.96
N LEU A 26 -18.92 -5.70 14.16
CA LEU A 26 -18.28 -4.55 14.81
C LEU A 26 -17.09 -4.02 13.99
N HIS A 27 -16.23 -4.91 13.48
CA HIS A 27 -15.12 -4.51 12.62
C HIS A 27 -15.59 -3.75 11.38
N HIS A 28 -16.62 -4.29 10.70
CA HIS A 28 -17.22 -3.65 9.54
C HIS A 28 -17.83 -2.28 9.90
N THR A 29 -18.60 -2.20 10.98
CA THR A 29 -19.21 -0.94 11.45
C THR A 29 -18.15 0.11 11.78
N ILE A 30 -17.03 -0.30 12.38
CA ILE A 30 -15.89 0.60 12.67
C ILE A 30 -15.25 1.09 11.37
N ASP A 31 -15.11 0.22 10.37
CA ASP A 31 -14.55 0.59 9.06
C ASP A 31 -15.46 1.57 8.31
N GLU A 32 -16.78 1.36 8.33
CA GLU A 32 -17.74 2.28 7.71
C GLU A 32 -17.78 3.65 8.39
N LYS A 33 -17.69 3.68 9.72
CA LYS A 33 -17.76 4.92 10.51
C LYS A 33 -16.42 5.64 10.65
N ARG A 34 -15.33 5.08 10.11
CA ARG A 34 -13.97 5.64 10.23
C ARG A 34 -13.85 6.93 9.40
N LYS A 35 -14.22 8.06 10.01
CA LYS A 35 -13.83 9.39 9.52
C LYS A 35 -12.32 9.62 9.76
N PRO A 36 -11.62 10.39 8.92
CA PRO A 36 -10.19 10.67 9.09
C PRO A 36 -9.81 11.28 10.46
N ASP A 37 -10.76 11.92 11.17
CA ASP A 37 -10.55 12.53 12.49
C ASP A 37 -11.20 11.75 13.65
N SER A 38 -11.69 10.53 13.40
CA SER A 38 -12.31 9.67 14.42
C SER A 38 -11.27 9.15 15.41
N LYS A 39 -11.48 9.40 16.71
CA LYS A 39 -10.70 8.85 17.83
C LYS A 39 -10.96 7.36 18.11
N ILE A 40 -11.76 6.65 17.30
CA ILE A 40 -11.99 5.22 17.48
C ILE A 40 -10.74 4.46 17.00
N THR A 41 -9.83 4.19 17.93
CA THR A 41 -8.56 3.49 17.68
C THR A 41 -8.62 2.02 18.11
N THR A 42 -9.56 1.65 18.98
CA THR A 42 -9.63 0.31 19.58
C THR A 42 -10.56 -0.61 18.80
N ARG A 43 -9.98 -1.67 18.22
CA ARG A 43 -10.73 -2.80 17.65
C ARG A 43 -11.16 -3.76 18.76
N PRO A 44 -12.31 -4.45 18.61
CA PRO A 44 -12.69 -5.52 19.53
C PRO A 44 -11.72 -6.71 19.41
N ILE A 45 -11.59 -7.48 20.47
CA ILE A 45 -10.92 -8.79 20.47
C ILE A 45 -11.99 -9.85 20.72
N CYS A 46 -11.99 -10.91 19.93
CA CYS A 46 -12.87 -12.07 20.09
C CYS A 46 -12.07 -13.23 20.67
N ILE A 47 -12.49 -13.73 21.83
CA ILE A 47 -11.92 -14.93 22.46
C ILE A 47 -13.02 -15.99 22.56
N THR A 48 -12.86 -17.11 21.86
CA THR A 48 -13.85 -18.20 21.90
C THR A 48 -13.30 -19.44 22.60
N PHE A 49 -14.21 -20.25 23.13
CA PHE A 49 -13.90 -21.52 23.79
C PHE A 49 -14.72 -22.63 23.15
N GLY A 50 -14.09 -23.63 22.56
CA GLY A 50 -14.80 -24.79 22.01
C GLY A 50 -15.73 -24.47 20.84
N SER A 51 -15.51 -23.32 20.17
CA SER A 51 -16.37 -22.89 19.08
C SER A 51 -16.10 -23.75 17.84
N PRO A 52 -17.15 -24.24 17.16
CA PRO A 52 -16.98 -24.88 15.86
C PRO A 52 -16.48 -23.85 14.82
N LEU A 53 -15.89 -24.36 13.73
CA LEU A 53 -15.43 -23.52 12.61
C LEU A 53 -16.59 -22.73 11.98
N LEU A 54 -16.26 -21.53 11.47
CA LEU A 54 -17.22 -20.60 10.86
C LEU A 54 -16.71 -20.15 9.49
N GLY A 55 -17.62 -20.09 8.52
CA GLY A 55 -17.36 -19.49 7.22
C GLY A 55 -16.56 -20.37 6.29
N ASP A 56 -16.71 -20.11 5.00
CA ASP A 56 -16.02 -20.85 3.95
C ASP A 56 -14.68 -20.21 3.58
N LYS A 57 -14.06 -20.74 2.53
CA LYS A 57 -12.82 -20.18 1.98
C LYS A 57 -12.96 -18.71 1.57
N ALA A 58 -14.14 -18.28 1.11
CA ALA A 58 -14.36 -16.89 0.74
C ALA A 58 -14.34 -15.96 1.95
N LEU A 59 -14.98 -16.35 3.06
CA LEU A 59 -14.93 -15.57 4.30
C LEU A 59 -13.51 -15.53 4.87
N GLU A 60 -12.82 -16.67 4.91
CA GLU A 60 -11.43 -16.75 5.37
C GLU A 60 -10.53 -15.81 4.56
N SER A 61 -10.60 -15.87 3.22
CA SER A 61 -9.81 -15.01 2.35
C SER A 61 -10.14 -13.53 2.58
N ALA A 62 -11.42 -13.19 2.74
CA ALA A 62 -11.85 -11.82 3.00
C ALA A 62 -11.34 -11.26 4.34
N ILE A 63 -11.12 -12.11 5.35
CA ILE A 63 -10.54 -11.73 6.65
C ILE A 63 -9.02 -11.70 6.58
N SER A 64 -8.39 -12.66 5.90
CA SER A 64 -6.94 -12.74 5.71
C SER A 64 -6.39 -11.53 4.93
N GLU A 65 -7.18 -10.94 4.02
CA GLU A 65 -6.89 -9.66 3.37
C GLU A 65 -6.90 -8.45 4.32
N ARG A 66 -7.39 -8.61 5.56
CA ARG A 66 -7.52 -7.55 6.56
C ARG A 66 -6.72 -7.91 7.84
N PRO A 67 -5.42 -7.56 7.90
CA PRO A 67 -4.57 -7.95 9.03
C PRO A 67 -5.08 -7.51 10.41
N GLU A 68 -5.71 -6.32 10.49
CA GLU A 68 -6.30 -5.81 11.74
C GLU A 68 -7.51 -6.65 12.20
N TRP A 69 -8.20 -7.32 11.28
CA TRP A 69 -9.33 -8.20 11.61
C TRP A 69 -8.80 -9.57 12.02
N LYS A 70 -7.90 -10.17 11.21
CA LYS A 70 -7.34 -11.49 11.49
C LYS A 70 -6.71 -11.59 12.88
N SER A 71 -5.97 -10.56 13.31
CA SER A 71 -5.31 -10.54 14.62
C SER A 71 -6.26 -10.36 15.81
N SER A 72 -7.55 -10.16 15.57
CA SER A 72 -8.56 -9.93 16.61
C SER A 72 -9.24 -11.21 17.09
N PHE A 73 -8.99 -12.36 16.45
CA PHE A 73 -9.65 -13.63 16.78
C PHE A 73 -8.69 -14.62 17.44
N LEU A 74 -9.05 -15.08 18.64
CA LEU A 74 -8.35 -16.12 19.39
C LEU A 74 -9.34 -17.22 19.77
N ASN A 75 -9.10 -18.46 19.32
CA ASN A 75 -9.99 -19.59 19.55
C ASN A 75 -9.30 -20.62 20.43
N VAL A 76 -9.80 -20.83 21.64
CA VAL A 76 -9.27 -21.81 22.59
C VAL A 76 -9.99 -23.13 22.42
N VAL A 77 -9.23 -24.19 22.14
CA VAL A 77 -9.73 -25.52 21.79
C VAL A 77 -9.07 -26.55 22.70
N SER A 78 -9.87 -27.34 23.41
CA SER A 78 -9.36 -28.48 24.16
C SER A 78 -9.40 -29.72 23.28
N THR A 79 -8.37 -30.56 23.30
CA THR A 79 -8.32 -31.80 22.51
C THR A 79 -9.39 -32.80 22.93
N SER A 80 -9.99 -32.64 24.11
CA SER A 80 -11.12 -33.45 24.57
C SER A 80 -12.50 -32.88 24.20
N ASP A 81 -12.59 -31.66 23.66
CA ASP A 81 -13.88 -31.02 23.36
C ASP A 81 -14.51 -31.53 22.04
N PRO A 82 -15.65 -32.25 22.09
CA PRO A 82 -16.36 -32.70 20.88
C PRO A 82 -16.91 -31.57 20.01
N PHE A 83 -17.24 -30.41 20.58
CA PHE A 83 -17.90 -29.34 19.85
C PHE A 83 -16.92 -28.57 18.97
N ALA A 84 -15.66 -28.46 19.41
CA ALA A 84 -14.61 -27.76 18.68
C ALA A 84 -14.27 -28.44 17.33
N CYS A 85 -14.26 -29.78 17.30
CA CYS A 85 -13.98 -30.56 16.09
C CYS A 85 -15.25 -31.02 15.35
N PHE A 86 -16.43 -30.45 15.69
CA PHE A 86 -17.69 -30.80 15.01
C PHE A 86 -17.62 -30.54 13.50
N PHE A 87 -16.86 -29.52 13.10
CA PHE A 87 -16.47 -29.28 11.72
C PHE A 87 -14.95 -29.47 11.57
N SER A 88 -14.54 -30.34 10.66
CA SER A 88 -13.14 -30.68 10.36
C SER A 88 -12.83 -30.45 8.87
N SER A 89 -11.70 -30.94 8.34
CA SER A 89 -11.30 -30.72 6.93
C SER A 89 -12.29 -31.23 5.89
N ASN A 90 -13.14 -32.20 6.26
CA ASN A 90 -14.19 -32.74 5.41
C ASN A 90 -15.37 -31.78 5.21
N THR A 91 -15.33 -30.59 5.80
CA THR A 91 -16.39 -29.59 5.72
C THR A 91 -15.99 -28.39 4.86
N ARG A 92 -16.98 -27.58 4.47
CA ARG A 92 -16.72 -26.32 3.75
C ARG A 92 -16.11 -25.23 4.64
N TYR A 93 -16.04 -25.45 5.95
CA TYR A 93 -15.66 -24.43 6.91
C TYR A 93 -14.14 -24.29 7.05
N LYS A 94 -13.65 -23.07 7.25
CA LYS A 94 -12.22 -22.77 7.36
C LYS A 94 -11.88 -22.09 8.70
N PRO A 95 -10.67 -22.33 9.24
CA PRO A 95 -10.20 -21.65 10.44
C PRO A 95 -10.07 -20.14 10.22
N ILE A 96 -10.43 -19.36 11.25
CA ILE A 96 -10.28 -17.90 11.27
C ILE A 96 -9.55 -17.50 12.55
N GLY A 97 -8.44 -16.77 12.41
CA GLY A 97 -7.67 -16.27 13.54
C GLY A 97 -6.63 -17.24 14.08
N THR A 98 -6.22 -17.03 15.32
CA THR A 98 -5.23 -17.86 16.02
C THR A 98 -5.95 -18.91 16.86
N PHE A 99 -5.49 -20.15 16.82
CA PHE A 99 -6.03 -21.25 17.62
C PHE A 99 -5.04 -21.62 18.72
N VAL A 100 -5.54 -21.77 19.95
CA VAL A 100 -4.80 -22.25 21.11
C VAL A 100 -5.33 -23.65 21.42
N PHE A 101 -4.53 -24.67 21.19
CA PHE A 101 -4.88 -26.04 21.52
C PHE A 101 -4.38 -26.38 22.93
N CYS A 102 -5.25 -26.98 23.73
CA CYS A 102 -4.99 -27.40 25.11
C CYS A 102 -5.19 -28.90 25.24
N THR A 103 -4.38 -29.58 26.04
CA THR A 103 -4.53 -30.99 26.36
C THR A 103 -4.86 -31.21 27.83
N GLN A 104 -5.44 -32.36 28.12
CA GLN A 104 -5.69 -32.81 29.50
C GLN A 104 -4.40 -32.93 30.32
N SER A 105 -3.25 -33.14 29.66
CA SER A 105 -1.93 -33.22 30.28
C SER A 105 -1.26 -31.86 30.46
N SER A 106 -2.02 -30.77 30.54
CA SER A 106 -1.54 -29.38 30.71
C SER A 106 -0.68 -28.80 29.57
N GLY A 107 -0.55 -29.55 28.46
CA GLY A 107 0.16 -29.10 27.28
C GLY A 107 -0.67 -28.09 26.48
N HIS A 108 -0.05 -27.04 25.98
CA HIS A 108 -0.73 -26.05 25.16
C HIS A 108 0.19 -25.43 24.11
N THR A 109 -0.37 -25.17 22.92
CA THR A 109 0.36 -24.57 21.81
C THR A 109 -0.56 -23.72 20.94
N THR A 110 0.02 -22.89 20.09
CA THR A 110 -0.71 -21.96 19.23
C THR A 110 -0.41 -22.17 17.76
N PHE A 111 -1.45 -22.18 16.93
CA PHE A 111 -1.33 -22.24 15.47
C PHE A 111 -2.13 -21.11 14.81
N GLU A 112 -1.57 -20.52 13.76
CA GLU A 112 -2.25 -19.56 12.87
C GLU A 112 -2.45 -20.09 11.46
N ASP A 113 -1.81 -21.21 11.14
CA ASP A 113 -1.85 -21.82 9.82
C ASP A 113 -3.07 -22.72 9.69
N ASN A 114 -3.84 -22.53 8.61
CA ASN A 114 -5.11 -23.21 8.42
C ASN A 114 -4.94 -24.72 8.23
N ASP A 115 -3.88 -25.17 7.57
CA ASP A 115 -3.66 -26.58 7.29
C ASP A 115 -3.22 -27.31 8.56
N ALA A 116 -2.37 -26.69 9.39
CA ALA A 116 -2.04 -27.20 10.72
C ALA A 116 -3.28 -27.31 11.63
N ILE A 117 -4.11 -26.26 11.68
CA ILE A 117 -5.32 -26.24 12.50
C ILE A 117 -6.28 -27.36 12.07
N LEU A 118 -6.52 -27.51 10.77
CA LEU A 118 -7.39 -28.55 10.24
C LEU A 118 -6.85 -29.96 10.53
N ALA A 119 -5.55 -30.19 10.37
CA ALA A 119 -4.92 -31.48 10.67
C ALA A 119 -5.11 -31.88 12.14
N ILE A 120 -5.01 -30.93 13.08
CA ILE A 120 -5.25 -31.19 14.50
C ILE A 120 -6.74 -31.51 14.76
N LEU A 121 -7.66 -30.73 14.18
CA LEU A 121 -9.10 -30.96 14.32
C LEU A 121 -9.53 -32.31 13.73
N ASP A 122 -8.92 -32.75 12.62
CA ASP A 122 -9.16 -34.07 12.04
C ASP A 122 -8.65 -35.20 12.92
N LYS A 123 -7.47 -35.02 13.55
CA LYS A 123 -6.94 -35.98 14.51
C LYS A 123 -7.86 -36.09 15.73
N MET A 124 -8.37 -34.96 16.23
CA MET A 124 -9.37 -34.92 17.30
C MET A 124 -10.68 -35.62 16.91
N ALA A 125 -11.16 -35.45 15.67
CA ALA A 125 -12.37 -36.12 15.21
C ALA A 125 -12.15 -37.64 15.06
N SER A 126 -10.99 -38.05 14.54
CA SER A 126 -10.66 -39.46 14.27
C SER A 126 -10.50 -40.28 15.54
N SER A 127 -9.87 -39.74 16.59
CA SER A 127 -9.73 -40.42 17.88
C SER A 127 -11.06 -40.71 18.57
N ARG A 128 -12.13 -39.99 18.18
CA ARG A 128 -13.47 -40.11 18.77
C ARG A 128 -14.39 -41.07 18.02
N SER A 129 -14.16 -41.31 16.73
CA SER A 129 -14.96 -42.26 15.94
C SER A 129 -14.86 -43.71 16.43
N GLY A 130 -13.84 -44.04 17.24
CA GLY A 130 -13.69 -45.35 17.89
C GLY A 130 -14.35 -45.49 19.26
N SER A 131 -15.00 -44.44 19.79
CA SER A 131 -15.59 -44.44 21.14
C SER A 131 -17.12 -44.64 21.10
N ASN A 132 -17.69 -45.37 22.06
CA ASN A 132 -19.13 -45.62 22.16
C ASN A 132 -19.96 -44.31 22.11
N PRO A 133 -21.08 -44.27 21.36
CA PRO A 133 -21.91 -43.07 21.16
C PRO A 133 -22.60 -42.54 22.43
N GLY A 134 -22.40 -43.18 23.58
CA GLY A 134 -22.92 -42.80 24.89
C GLY A 134 -21.97 -41.99 25.78
N ILE A 135 -20.73 -41.69 25.36
CA ILE A 135 -19.88 -40.76 26.11
C ILE A 135 -20.54 -39.39 26.02
N SER A 136 -20.96 -38.86 27.18
CA SER A 136 -21.75 -37.65 27.29
C SER A 136 -21.21 -36.55 26.39
N ARG A 137 -22.08 -35.96 25.59
CA ARG A 137 -21.83 -34.77 24.76
C ARG A 137 -21.73 -33.52 25.65
N GLN A 138 -21.08 -33.66 26.81
CA GLN A 138 -20.93 -32.62 27.79
C GLN A 138 -19.86 -31.66 27.29
N MET A 139 -20.17 -30.37 27.39
CA MET A 139 -19.25 -29.32 27.00
C MET A 139 -17.99 -29.40 27.88
N HIS A 140 -16.82 -29.29 27.27
CA HIS A 140 -15.56 -29.33 28.00
C HIS A 140 -15.46 -28.13 28.95
N ASP A 141 -14.98 -28.36 30.17
CA ASP A 141 -14.73 -27.29 31.13
C ASP A 141 -13.33 -26.70 30.93
N TYR A 142 -13.31 -25.51 30.34
CA TYR A 142 -12.09 -24.76 30.04
C TYR A 142 -11.42 -24.13 31.26
N GLU A 143 -12.02 -24.19 32.45
CA GLU A 143 -11.44 -23.57 33.64
C GLU A 143 -10.06 -24.18 33.98
N ASN A 144 -9.94 -25.51 33.92
CA ASN A 144 -8.68 -26.19 34.21
C ASN A 144 -7.61 -25.88 33.15
N ASP A 145 -7.98 -25.80 31.88
CA ASP A 145 -7.08 -25.41 30.80
C ASP A 145 -6.54 -23.99 31.04
N LEU A 146 -7.42 -23.05 31.39
CA LEU A 146 -7.03 -21.67 31.69
C LEU A 146 -6.12 -21.57 32.93
N ARG A 147 -6.41 -22.33 33.99
CA ARG A 147 -5.55 -22.40 35.17
C ARG A 147 -4.17 -22.96 34.83
N SER A 148 -4.12 -24.00 34.00
CA SER A 148 -2.89 -24.63 33.51
C SER A 148 -2.05 -23.70 32.64
N ILE A 149 -2.66 -23.00 31.68
CA ILE A 149 -1.97 -21.99 30.86
C ILE A 149 -1.37 -20.92 31.78
N ARG A 150 -2.15 -20.45 32.76
CA ARG A 150 -1.67 -19.43 33.71
C ARG A 150 -0.48 -19.92 34.54
N SER A 151 -0.48 -21.17 35.01
CA SER A 151 0.65 -21.71 35.79
C SER A 151 1.90 -21.92 34.94
N ASN A 152 1.75 -22.41 33.71
CA ASN A 152 2.88 -22.71 32.83
C ASN A 152 3.52 -21.44 32.24
N VAL A 153 2.76 -20.36 32.04
CA VAL A 153 3.33 -19.05 31.67
C VAL A 153 4.25 -18.49 32.77
N LEU A 154 3.97 -18.82 34.04
CA LEU A 154 4.76 -18.38 35.20
C LEU A 154 6.01 -19.25 35.44
N TYR A 155 5.99 -20.51 35.01
CA TYR A 155 7.08 -21.47 35.14
C TYR A 155 7.47 -22.04 33.78
N ARG A 156 8.36 -21.36 33.05
CA ARG A 156 9.04 -21.99 31.90
C ARG A 156 10.13 -22.92 32.44
N GLY A 157 9.76 -24.19 32.65
CA GLY A 157 10.74 -25.26 32.88
C GLY A 157 11.64 -25.49 31.66
N ALA A 158 12.82 -26.05 31.88
CA ALA A 158 13.72 -26.44 30.80
C ALA A 158 13.08 -27.55 29.96
N CYS A 159 13.01 -27.35 28.64
CA CYS A 159 12.59 -28.39 27.71
C CYS A 159 13.82 -29.27 27.42
N GLU A 160 13.84 -30.49 27.95
CA GLU A 160 14.86 -31.49 27.61
C GLU A 160 14.61 -32.00 26.19
N VAL A 161 15.23 -31.35 25.20
CA VAL A 161 15.26 -31.86 23.83
C VAL A 161 16.38 -32.89 23.74
N ALA A 162 16.02 -34.17 23.76
CA ALA A 162 16.90 -35.24 23.31
C ALA A 162 16.87 -35.27 21.76
N GLY A 163 17.93 -34.79 21.09
CA GLY A 163 18.06 -34.87 19.63
C GLY A 163 19.19 -34.00 19.04
N GLU A 164 19.85 -34.52 18.00
CA GLU A 164 21.17 -34.14 17.46
C GLU A 164 21.34 -32.69 16.94
N LEU A 165 22.57 -32.20 17.07
CA LEU A 165 23.05 -30.84 16.80
C LEU A 165 23.01 -30.36 15.32
N ASP A 166 22.32 -31.08 14.42
CA ASP A 166 22.33 -30.79 12.96
C ASP A 166 20.92 -30.56 12.35
N SER A 167 19.86 -30.48 13.16
CA SER A 167 18.49 -30.24 12.66
C SER A 167 18.13 -28.75 12.57
N ASN A 168 17.35 -28.37 11.54
CA ASN A 168 16.86 -27.01 11.34
C ASN A 168 16.00 -26.55 12.54
N ALA A 169 16.45 -25.52 13.26
CA ALA A 169 15.80 -25.01 14.47
C ALA A 169 14.30 -24.65 14.28
N LEU A 170 13.89 -24.21 13.09
CA LEU A 170 12.48 -23.95 12.78
C LEU A 170 11.66 -25.26 12.72
N ARG A 171 12.23 -26.29 12.10
CA ARG A 171 11.62 -27.62 12.02
C ARG A 171 11.46 -28.25 13.39
N GLU A 172 12.49 -28.16 14.23
CA GLU A 172 12.44 -28.63 15.62
C GLU A 172 11.38 -27.87 16.43
N GLY A 173 11.30 -26.54 16.26
CA GLY A 173 10.27 -25.73 16.91
C GLY A 173 8.85 -26.15 16.53
N ILE A 174 8.58 -26.34 15.24
CA ILE A 174 7.26 -26.79 14.75
C ILE A 174 6.95 -28.21 15.25
N THR A 175 7.94 -29.11 15.22
CA THR A 175 7.79 -30.49 15.70
C THR A 175 7.49 -30.52 17.20
N LEU A 176 8.14 -29.67 17.98
CA LEU A 176 7.91 -29.52 19.41
C LEU A 176 6.48 -29.02 19.70
N GLN A 177 5.97 -28.07 18.91
CA GLN A 177 4.59 -27.58 19.05
C GLN A 177 3.56 -28.70 18.86
N PHE A 178 3.76 -29.60 17.90
CA PHE A 178 2.86 -30.74 17.71
C PHE A 178 3.02 -31.82 18.78
N ARG A 179 4.26 -32.06 19.25
CA ARG A 179 4.53 -32.97 20.37
C ARG A 179 3.80 -32.52 21.64
N GLU A 180 3.80 -31.23 21.93
CA GLU A 180 3.15 -30.63 23.11
C GLU A 180 1.66 -30.97 23.22
N ILE A 181 0.99 -31.17 22.07
CA ILE A 181 -0.43 -31.54 22.01
C ILE A 181 -0.69 -33.01 21.68
N GLY A 182 0.33 -33.87 21.75
CA GLY A 182 0.20 -35.30 21.45
C GLY A 182 0.00 -35.63 19.96
N ALA A 183 0.33 -34.70 19.06
CA ALA A 183 0.14 -34.84 17.63
C ALA A 183 1.42 -35.33 16.91
N LEU A 184 1.99 -36.46 17.36
CA LEU A 184 3.28 -36.98 16.87
C LEU A 184 3.27 -37.57 15.45
N ASP A 185 2.11 -38.04 14.97
CA ASP A 185 1.99 -38.72 13.65
C ASP A 185 1.75 -37.75 12.47
N ILE A 186 2.17 -36.49 12.59
CA ILE A 186 1.91 -35.49 11.56
C ILE A 186 2.86 -35.66 10.37
N SER A 187 2.30 -35.53 9.17
CA SER A 187 3.04 -35.68 7.91
C SER A 187 4.21 -34.69 7.83
N ASN A 188 5.38 -35.19 7.41
CA ASN A 188 6.54 -34.35 7.12
C ASN A 188 6.24 -33.28 6.05
N ASP A 189 5.37 -33.58 5.08
CA ASP A 189 4.92 -32.61 4.06
C ASP A 189 4.20 -31.40 4.68
N LEU A 190 3.42 -31.61 5.75
CA LEU A 190 2.78 -30.51 6.47
C LEU A 190 3.81 -29.67 7.22
N ILE A 191 4.83 -30.29 7.83
CA ILE A 191 5.91 -29.57 8.51
C ILE A 191 6.70 -28.71 7.50
N GLU A 192 7.01 -29.24 6.32
CA GLU A 192 7.68 -28.50 5.26
C GLU A 192 6.85 -27.29 4.77
N LYS A 193 5.54 -27.47 4.54
CA LYS A 193 4.63 -26.37 4.18
C LYS A 193 4.57 -25.26 5.24
N LEU A 194 4.56 -25.64 6.52
CA LEU A 194 4.58 -24.66 7.63
C LEU A 194 5.89 -23.87 7.65
N MET A 195 7.02 -24.54 7.38
CA MET A 195 8.31 -23.88 7.27
C MET A 195 8.32 -22.86 6.11
N GLU A 196 7.85 -23.25 4.93
CA GLU A 196 7.72 -22.34 3.78
C GLU A 196 6.84 -21.11 4.12
N GLY A 197 5.71 -21.35 4.79
CA GLY A 197 4.81 -20.29 5.27
C GLY A 197 5.49 -19.31 6.22
N GLU A 198 6.27 -19.80 7.19
CA GLU A 198 7.04 -18.96 8.13
C GLU A 198 8.17 -18.19 7.44
N HIS A 199 8.87 -18.81 6.49
CA HIS A 199 9.87 -18.13 5.66
C HIS A 199 9.25 -17.00 4.84
N GLU A 200 8.07 -17.21 4.24
CA GLU A 200 7.36 -16.19 3.48
C GLU A 200 6.87 -15.05 4.39
N LYS A 201 6.36 -15.35 5.60
CA LYS A 201 6.02 -14.34 6.62
C LYS A 201 7.25 -13.51 7.01
N MET A 202 8.40 -14.16 7.22
CA MET A 202 9.66 -13.46 7.52
C MET A 202 10.11 -12.58 6.36
N ARG A 203 10.03 -13.07 5.12
CA ARG A 203 10.35 -12.31 3.91
C ARG A 203 9.46 -11.08 3.76
N LYS A 204 8.15 -11.22 3.97
CA LYS A 204 7.19 -10.10 3.98
C LYS A 204 7.55 -9.09 5.07
N ARG A 205 7.81 -9.53 6.32
CA ARG A 205 8.22 -8.64 7.42
C ARG A 205 9.52 -7.91 7.12
N MET A 206 10.52 -8.58 6.55
CA MET A 206 11.77 -7.95 6.12
C MET A 206 11.54 -6.92 5.02
N ASN A 207 10.70 -7.22 4.03
CA ASN A 207 10.34 -6.28 2.97
C ASN A 207 9.60 -5.05 3.53
N THR A 208 8.60 -5.23 4.39
CA THR A 208 7.90 -4.11 5.05
C THR A 208 8.87 -3.27 5.88
N LYS A 209 9.74 -3.91 6.69
CA LYS A 209 10.78 -3.20 7.45
C LYS A 209 11.77 -2.49 6.53
N ARG A 210 12.13 -3.05 5.38
CA ARG A 210 12.99 -2.40 4.38
C ARG A 210 12.29 -1.18 3.77
N LEU A 211 10.99 -1.28 3.48
CA LEU A 211 10.16 -0.17 3.01
C LEU A 211 9.94 0.89 4.08
N GLU A 212 9.99 0.57 5.36
CA GLU A 212 9.87 1.54 6.47
C GLU A 212 11.23 2.14 6.87
N GLY A 213 12.26 1.32 7.05
CA GLY A 213 13.60 1.73 7.49
C GLY A 213 14.33 2.68 6.53
N ASN A 214 13.91 2.75 5.27
CA ASN A 214 14.50 3.65 4.28
C ASN A 214 13.87 5.07 4.25
N LEU A 215 12.97 5.40 5.19
CA LEU A 215 12.24 6.67 5.22
C LEU A 215 13.18 7.89 5.31
N ASN A 216 14.18 7.86 6.19
CA ASN A 216 15.10 9.00 6.37
C ASN A 216 15.99 9.23 5.15
N LYS A 217 16.56 8.16 4.57
CA LYS A 217 17.35 8.26 3.33
C LYS A 217 16.52 8.84 2.18
N ARG A 218 15.24 8.47 2.08
CA ARG A 218 14.32 9.03 1.08
C ARG A 218 13.99 10.49 1.35
N LYS A 219 13.72 10.88 2.61
CA LYS A 219 13.54 12.29 2.97
C LYS A 219 14.76 13.13 2.59
N ILE A 220 15.97 12.60 2.78
CA ILE A 220 17.20 13.27 2.33
C ILE A 220 17.20 13.43 0.80
N LYS A 221 16.86 12.39 0.03
CA LYS A 221 16.76 12.46 -1.44
C LYS A 221 15.70 13.45 -1.92
N MET A 222 14.54 13.48 -1.26
CA MET A 222 13.47 14.46 -1.51
C MET A 222 13.96 15.89 -1.23
N ALA A 223 14.55 16.14 -0.06
CA ALA A 223 15.08 17.45 0.32
C ALA A 223 16.19 17.94 -0.64
N LYS A 224 17.09 17.04 -1.07
CA LYS A 224 18.09 17.35 -2.10
C LYS A 224 17.42 17.80 -3.40
N MET A 225 16.33 17.16 -3.80
CA MET A 225 15.58 17.57 -4.98
C MET A 225 14.84 18.90 -4.78
N GLU A 226 14.30 19.18 -3.59
CA GLU A 226 13.72 20.50 -3.28
C GLU A 226 14.77 21.60 -3.38
N LEU A 227 15.99 21.35 -2.88
CA LEU A 227 17.13 22.25 -3.03
C LEU A 227 17.53 22.42 -4.49
N PHE A 228 17.52 21.35 -5.29
CA PHE A 228 17.78 21.44 -6.73
C PHE A 228 16.73 22.31 -7.44
N ILE A 229 15.44 22.09 -7.18
CA ILE A 229 14.36 22.91 -7.75
C ILE A 229 14.56 24.39 -7.36
N SER A 230 14.85 24.64 -6.09
CA SER A 230 14.97 26.00 -5.54
C SER A 230 16.21 26.74 -6.04
N SER A 231 17.36 26.06 -6.16
CA SER A 231 18.63 26.65 -6.61
C SER A 231 18.68 26.90 -8.11
N ARG A 232 17.85 26.20 -8.91
CA ARG A 232 17.81 26.33 -10.38
C ARG A 232 16.72 27.27 -10.89
N ARG A 233 16.28 28.21 -10.05
CA ARG A 233 15.36 29.31 -10.38
C ARG A 233 15.98 30.41 -11.27
N SER A 234 17.23 30.26 -11.71
CA SER A 234 17.78 31.14 -12.74
C SER A 234 16.98 31.02 -14.04
N ARG A 235 17.24 31.91 -15.01
CA ARG A 235 16.42 32.24 -16.20
C ARG A 235 15.71 31.07 -16.97
N ARG A 236 16.09 29.81 -16.81
CA ARG A 236 15.49 28.63 -17.48
C ARG A 236 14.59 27.75 -16.61
N GLY A 237 14.72 27.76 -15.28
CA GLY A 237 13.99 26.84 -14.40
C GLY A 237 14.58 25.42 -14.33
N TYR A 238 14.09 24.62 -13.38
CA TYR A 238 14.69 23.31 -13.06
C TYR A 238 14.52 22.25 -14.16
N TYR A 239 13.35 22.21 -14.81
CA TYR A 239 13.04 21.24 -15.88
C TYR A 239 13.98 21.42 -17.08
N ASP A 240 14.01 22.63 -17.63
CA ASP A 240 14.84 22.95 -18.79
C ASP A 240 16.34 22.86 -18.48
N ARG A 241 16.75 23.21 -17.25
CA ARG A 241 18.13 23.03 -16.80
C ARG A 241 18.51 21.55 -16.76
N PHE A 242 17.65 20.71 -16.21
CA PHE A 242 17.89 19.27 -16.16
C PHE A 242 17.92 18.66 -17.58
N LYS A 243 16.99 19.03 -18.46
CA LYS A 243 16.95 18.57 -19.85
C LYS A 243 18.22 18.93 -20.63
N SER A 244 18.69 20.18 -20.46
CA SER A 244 19.91 20.69 -21.12
C SER A 244 21.18 19.94 -20.72
N GLY A 245 21.21 19.31 -19.54
CA GLY A 245 22.39 18.67 -18.97
C GLY A 245 23.38 19.65 -18.33
N PRO A 246 24.43 19.12 -17.68
CA PRO A 246 25.44 19.93 -16.99
C PRO A 246 26.34 20.67 -17.99
N MET A 247 26.70 21.93 -17.67
CA MET A 247 27.62 22.74 -18.50
C MET A 247 29.04 22.78 -17.94
N THR A 248 29.22 22.47 -16.66
CA THR A 248 30.53 22.43 -15.98
C THR A 248 30.72 21.12 -15.22
N ILE A 249 31.97 20.82 -14.85
CA ILE A 249 32.33 19.62 -14.06
C ILE A 249 31.64 19.65 -12.69
N ASP A 250 31.58 20.80 -12.04
CA ASP A 250 30.92 20.94 -10.72
C ASP A 250 29.40 20.67 -10.81
N GLU A 251 28.78 21.04 -11.93
CA GLU A 251 27.36 20.76 -12.17
C GLU A 251 27.08 19.31 -12.51
N LEU A 252 28.05 18.61 -13.11
CA LEU A 252 27.94 17.19 -13.46
C LEU A 252 27.74 16.33 -12.20
N SER A 253 28.50 16.61 -11.13
CA SER A 253 28.36 15.90 -9.86
C SER A 253 26.95 16.06 -9.28
N GLY A 254 26.48 17.30 -9.16
CA GLY A 254 25.14 17.59 -8.67
C GLY A 254 24.02 17.01 -9.55
N HIS A 255 24.20 16.99 -10.88
CA HIS A 255 23.25 16.39 -11.82
C HIS A 255 23.18 14.87 -11.65
N ASN A 256 24.33 14.20 -11.53
CA ASN A 256 24.42 12.75 -11.31
C ASN A 256 23.81 12.35 -9.97
N GLU A 257 23.98 13.15 -8.91
CA GLU A 257 23.32 12.90 -7.63
C GLU A 257 21.80 12.90 -7.73
N ILE A 258 21.22 13.79 -8.55
CA ILE A 258 19.78 13.86 -8.78
C ILE A 258 19.31 12.65 -9.59
N ILE A 259 20.04 12.25 -10.63
CA ILE A 259 19.74 11.03 -11.40
C ILE A 259 19.75 9.80 -10.49
N ASN A 260 20.81 9.62 -9.70
CA ASN A 260 20.93 8.50 -8.75
C ASN A 260 19.81 8.52 -7.69
N SER A 261 19.40 9.72 -7.26
CA SER A 261 18.28 9.88 -6.34
C SER A 261 16.95 9.52 -7.00
N HIS A 262 16.76 9.93 -8.26
CA HIS A 262 15.59 9.65 -9.07
C HIS A 262 15.44 8.15 -9.33
N GLU A 263 16.48 7.46 -9.79
CA GLU A 263 16.47 6.01 -10.05
C GLU A 263 16.14 5.20 -8.79
N SER A 264 16.78 5.53 -7.67
CA SER A 264 16.53 4.83 -6.42
C SER A 264 15.12 5.07 -5.87
N LEU A 265 14.55 6.26 -6.07
CA LEU A 265 13.15 6.53 -5.70
C LEU A 265 12.17 5.86 -6.66
N ASN A 266 12.49 5.79 -7.96
CA ASN A 266 11.69 5.05 -8.94
C ASN A 266 11.59 3.58 -8.55
N GLN A 267 12.72 2.91 -8.27
CA GLN A 267 12.72 1.52 -7.82
C GLN A 267 11.85 1.31 -6.57
N TYR A 268 12.00 2.19 -5.58
CA TYR A 268 11.19 2.13 -4.36
C TYR A 268 9.68 2.22 -4.65
N TRP A 269 9.27 3.21 -5.45
CA TRP A 269 7.86 3.41 -5.75
C TRP A 269 7.30 2.35 -6.69
N ASP A 270 8.11 1.79 -7.59
CA ASP A 270 7.73 0.62 -8.40
C ASP A 270 7.49 -0.62 -7.52
N GLU A 271 8.37 -0.90 -6.54
CA GLU A 271 8.18 -1.98 -5.56
C GLU A 271 6.94 -1.73 -4.68
N PHE A 272 6.76 -0.50 -4.17
CA PHE A 272 5.63 -0.11 -3.34
C PHE A 272 4.30 -0.29 -4.07
N VAL A 273 4.23 0.18 -5.32
CA VAL A 273 3.01 0.10 -6.12
C VAL A 273 2.68 -1.36 -6.46
N LYS A 274 3.68 -2.17 -6.84
CA LYS A 274 3.49 -3.62 -7.06
C LYS A 274 2.95 -4.32 -5.81
N GLU A 275 3.53 -4.06 -4.64
CA GLU A 275 3.06 -4.65 -3.38
C GLU A 275 1.59 -4.29 -3.10
N LYS A 276 1.21 -3.01 -3.27
CA LYS A 276 -0.16 -2.55 -3.02
C LYS A 276 -1.17 -2.99 -4.08
N GLN A 277 -0.72 -3.29 -5.30
CA GLN A 277 -1.59 -3.93 -6.30
C GLN A 277 -1.83 -5.42 -6.00
N LEU A 278 -0.81 -6.14 -5.52
CA LEU A 278 -0.92 -7.54 -5.11
C LEU A 278 -1.71 -7.71 -3.80
N MET A 279 -1.73 -6.67 -2.97
CA MET A 279 -2.53 -6.58 -1.75
C MET A 279 -3.57 -5.48 -1.92
N PRO A 280 -4.60 -5.67 -2.78
CA PRO A 280 -5.59 -4.63 -3.02
C PRO A 280 -6.22 -4.22 -1.69
N GLN A 281 -5.95 -2.99 -1.27
CA GLN A 281 -6.74 -2.36 -0.22
C GLN A 281 -8.17 -2.33 -0.78
N LYS A 282 -9.11 -2.99 -0.11
CA LYS A 282 -10.51 -3.03 -0.56
C LYS A 282 -11.01 -1.62 -0.84
N GLU A 283 -11.94 -1.53 -1.79
CA GLU A 283 -12.73 -0.33 -2.05
C GLU A 283 -13.15 0.31 -0.71
N GLY A 284 -12.69 1.54 -0.48
CA GLY A 284 -12.99 2.32 0.72
C GLY A 284 -11.88 2.43 1.77
N VAL A 285 -10.83 1.59 1.76
CA VAL A 285 -9.69 1.77 2.68
C VAL A 285 -8.61 2.61 2.00
N SER A 286 -8.62 3.92 2.27
CA SER A 286 -7.60 4.84 1.81
C SER A 286 -6.21 4.45 2.32
N LEU A 287 -5.19 4.52 1.45
CA LEU A 287 -3.79 4.43 1.84
C LEU A 287 -3.54 5.36 3.02
N ARG A 288 -2.73 4.94 4.01
CA ARG A 288 -2.41 5.82 5.15
C ARG A 288 -1.94 7.18 4.61
N LYS A 289 -2.52 8.28 5.09
CA LYS A 289 -2.23 9.67 4.65
C LYS A 289 -0.74 9.90 4.42
N ARG A 290 0.12 9.45 5.33
CA ARG A 290 1.59 9.52 5.22
C ARG A 290 2.13 9.08 3.84
N TRP A 291 1.64 7.97 3.29
CA TRP A 291 2.07 7.44 2.00
C TRP A 291 1.49 8.21 0.83
N LEU A 292 0.23 8.66 0.94
CA LEU A 292 -0.43 9.50 -0.08
C LEU A 292 0.31 10.82 -0.28
N TYR A 293 0.58 11.56 0.80
CA TYR A 293 1.34 12.82 0.71
C TYR A 293 2.75 12.59 0.18
N SER A 294 3.45 11.57 0.67
CA SER A 294 4.83 11.26 0.23
C SER A 294 4.87 10.88 -1.26
N GLY A 295 3.92 10.06 -1.71
CA GLY A 295 3.81 9.63 -3.11
C GLY A 295 3.43 10.76 -4.04
N ASN A 296 2.50 11.62 -3.61
CA ASN A 296 2.08 12.79 -4.37
C ASN A 296 3.24 13.81 -4.54
N ASN A 297 3.99 14.10 -3.47
CA ASN A 297 5.15 14.99 -3.54
C ASN A 297 6.25 14.41 -4.43
N TYR A 298 6.54 13.11 -4.30
CA TYR A 298 7.49 12.43 -5.18
C TYR A 298 7.07 12.54 -6.66
N ARG A 299 5.81 12.25 -6.99
CA ARG A 299 5.27 12.37 -8.35
C ARG A 299 5.48 13.77 -8.91
N ARG A 300 5.05 14.80 -8.18
CA ARG A 300 5.14 16.21 -8.62
C ARG A 300 6.58 16.69 -8.84
N MET A 301 7.53 16.19 -8.04
CA MET A 301 8.92 16.62 -8.13
C MET A 301 9.75 15.87 -9.17
N PHE A 302 9.59 14.53 -9.25
CA PHE A 302 10.48 13.68 -10.04
C PHE A 302 9.92 13.31 -11.41
N GLU A 303 8.59 13.24 -11.57
CA GLU A 303 8.00 12.94 -12.89
C GLU A 303 8.41 13.95 -13.98
N PRO A 304 8.51 15.27 -13.70
CA PRO A 304 9.07 16.23 -14.64
C PRO A 304 10.50 15.88 -15.13
N LEU A 305 11.35 15.31 -14.29
CA LEU A 305 12.69 14.90 -14.69
C LEU A 305 12.66 13.68 -15.61
N TYR A 306 11.78 12.72 -15.31
CA TYR A 306 11.54 11.58 -16.18
C TYR A 306 11.02 12.02 -17.56
N ILE A 307 10.11 12.99 -17.58
CA ILE A 307 9.60 13.61 -18.81
C ILE A 307 10.74 14.27 -19.60
N ALA A 308 11.60 15.04 -18.93
CA ALA A 308 12.75 15.69 -19.57
C ALA A 308 13.66 14.67 -20.28
N GLU A 309 14.00 13.57 -19.62
CA GLU A 309 14.78 12.48 -20.21
C GLU A 309 14.04 11.78 -21.36
N TYR A 310 12.74 11.54 -21.20
CA TYR A 310 11.91 10.88 -22.19
C TYR A 310 11.91 11.63 -23.53
N TYR A 311 11.64 12.93 -23.51
CA TYR A 311 11.64 13.75 -24.73
C TYR A 311 13.06 14.11 -25.21
N LYS A 312 14.07 14.15 -24.32
CA LYS A 312 15.48 14.29 -24.73
C LYS A 312 15.95 13.13 -25.60
N LYS A 313 15.42 11.92 -25.38
CA LYS A 313 15.67 10.73 -26.20
C LYS A 313 14.90 10.72 -27.53
N GLY A 314 14.07 11.72 -27.80
CA GLY A 314 13.28 11.83 -29.03
C GLY A 314 11.96 11.05 -29.01
N ASN A 315 11.52 10.56 -27.84
CA ASN A 315 10.23 9.89 -27.72
C ASN A 315 9.07 10.91 -27.79
N ILE A 316 7.88 10.42 -28.12
CA ILE A 316 6.62 11.20 -28.23
C ILE A 316 5.49 10.49 -27.48
N SER A 317 4.38 11.19 -27.21
CA SER A 317 3.19 10.63 -26.56
C SER A 317 3.46 10.11 -25.14
N TYR A 318 4.10 10.92 -24.29
CA TYR A 318 4.43 10.50 -22.91
C TYR A 318 3.22 10.03 -22.10
N ILE A 319 2.06 10.68 -22.24
CA ILE A 319 0.85 10.38 -21.46
C ILE A 319 0.41 8.91 -21.66
N GLU A 320 0.51 8.41 -22.88
CA GLU A 320 0.18 7.03 -23.27
C GLU A 320 1.23 6.03 -22.75
N ASN A 321 2.49 6.44 -22.71
CA ASN A 321 3.62 5.63 -22.26
C ASN A 321 4.02 5.86 -20.79
N ARG A 322 3.17 6.57 -20.04
CA ARG A 322 3.45 7.01 -18.68
C ARG A 322 3.65 5.81 -17.75
N PRO A 323 4.72 5.76 -16.94
CA PRO A 323 4.94 4.66 -15.99
C PRO A 323 3.78 4.46 -15.02
N ASN A 324 3.42 3.18 -14.78
CA ASN A 324 2.29 2.81 -13.91
C ASN A 324 2.39 3.36 -12.49
N ARG A 325 3.60 3.52 -11.94
CA ARG A 325 3.80 4.12 -10.62
C ARG A 325 3.16 5.51 -10.50
N TYR A 326 3.33 6.38 -11.48
CA TYR A 326 2.78 7.74 -11.41
C TYR A 326 1.27 7.74 -11.57
N ARG A 327 0.74 6.91 -12.47
CA ARG A 327 -0.71 6.73 -12.68
C ARG A 327 -1.42 6.29 -11.41
N LEU A 328 -0.85 5.28 -10.72
CA LEU A 328 -1.46 4.71 -9.52
C LEU A 328 -1.35 5.65 -8.32
N LEU A 329 -0.19 6.30 -8.14
CA LEU A 329 -0.03 7.32 -7.09
C LEU A 329 -0.99 8.50 -7.28
N GLU A 330 -1.20 8.95 -8.51
CA GLU A 330 -2.16 10.01 -8.82
C GLU A 330 -3.62 9.56 -8.60
N LYS A 331 -3.96 8.33 -9.04
CA LYS A 331 -5.28 7.75 -8.82
C LYS A 331 -5.61 7.72 -7.32
N TRP A 332 -4.73 7.15 -6.49
CA TRP A 332 -4.93 7.06 -5.05
C TRP A 332 -5.01 8.43 -4.37
N TRP A 333 -4.21 9.40 -4.82
CA TRP A 333 -4.29 10.78 -4.31
C TRP A 333 -5.63 11.44 -4.62
N ASN A 334 -6.13 11.27 -5.85
CA ASN A 334 -7.40 11.87 -6.28
C ASN A 334 -8.61 11.21 -5.61
N GLU A 335 -8.56 9.90 -5.34
CA GLU A 335 -9.59 9.18 -4.58
C GLU A 335 -9.68 9.70 -3.14
N ASP A 336 -8.56 9.96 -2.48
CA ASP A 336 -8.54 10.53 -1.13
C ASP A 336 -8.99 11.99 -1.10
N LYS A 337 -8.57 12.81 -2.09
CA LYS A 337 -8.94 14.23 -2.19
C LYS A 337 -10.45 14.45 -2.30
N LYS A 338 -11.19 13.52 -2.93
CA LYS A 338 -12.68 13.58 -2.99
C LYS A 338 -13.33 13.52 -1.61
N ASN A 339 -12.64 12.99 -0.60
CA ASN A 339 -13.12 12.85 0.77
C ASN A 339 -12.67 14.00 1.70
N LEU A 340 -11.85 14.94 1.22
CA LEU A 340 -11.35 16.07 2.01
C LEU A 340 -12.24 17.31 1.84
N ASN A 341 -12.41 18.06 2.93
CA ASN A 341 -13.10 19.35 2.88
C ASN A 341 -12.29 20.38 2.07
N PRO A 342 -12.93 21.19 1.19
CA PRO A 342 -12.23 22.18 0.35
C PRO A 342 -11.42 23.24 1.12
N ASN A 343 -11.69 23.41 2.41
CA ASN A 343 -11.11 24.44 3.27
C ASN A 343 -9.80 24.05 3.98
N GLU A 344 -9.32 22.80 3.86
CA GLU A 344 -7.94 22.46 4.23
C GLU A 344 -6.98 23.00 3.16
N ARG A 345 -6.79 24.32 3.18
CA ARG A 345 -5.98 25.06 2.21
C ARG A 345 -4.52 24.58 2.24
N LYS A 346 -4.10 24.12 1.05
CA LYS A 346 -2.74 24.11 0.47
C LYS A 346 -1.62 24.32 1.51
N GLU A 347 -1.08 23.22 2.05
CA GLU A 347 0.30 23.26 2.57
C GLU A 347 1.18 23.88 1.49
N LYS A 348 2.11 24.77 1.88
CA LYS A 348 3.14 25.35 1.01
C LYS A 348 4.06 24.21 0.53
N GLY A 349 3.61 23.48 -0.48
CA GLY A 349 4.41 22.48 -1.17
C GLY A 349 5.59 23.14 -1.90
N PRO A 350 6.54 22.33 -2.40
CA PRO A 350 7.60 22.83 -3.25
C PRO A 350 7.02 23.58 -4.47
N ASN A 351 7.77 24.51 -5.05
CA ASN A 351 7.35 25.31 -6.20
C ASN A 351 7.28 24.46 -7.49
N VAL A 352 6.35 23.51 -7.52
CA VAL A 352 6.14 22.55 -8.61
C VAL A 352 4.68 22.55 -9.00
N ASN A 353 4.41 22.24 -10.27
CA ASN A 353 3.06 22.19 -10.79
C ASN A 353 2.22 21.12 -10.06
N ASP A 354 0.92 21.36 -9.93
CA ASP A 354 0.00 20.35 -9.39
C ASP A 354 -0.17 19.19 -10.37
N ASP A 355 -0.24 19.49 -11.67
CA ASP A 355 -0.15 18.52 -12.76
C ASP A 355 1.31 18.14 -13.01
N SER A 356 1.70 16.94 -12.59
CA SER A 356 3.06 16.42 -12.80
C SER A 356 3.38 16.10 -14.25
N CYS A 357 2.36 15.98 -15.12
CA CYS A 357 2.50 15.81 -16.56
C CYS A 357 2.51 17.14 -17.33
N PHE A 358 2.50 18.30 -16.65
CA PHE A 358 2.51 19.62 -17.28
C PHE A 358 3.55 19.73 -18.40
N TRP A 359 4.80 19.36 -18.13
CA TRP A 359 5.88 19.48 -19.10
C TRP A 359 5.71 18.55 -20.31
N ALA A 360 5.08 17.38 -20.14
CA ALA A 360 4.76 16.54 -21.28
C ALA A 360 3.79 17.23 -22.24
N ARG A 361 2.80 17.96 -21.70
CA ARG A 361 1.86 18.74 -22.53
C ARG A 361 2.57 19.87 -23.29
N VAL A 362 3.54 20.53 -22.65
CA VAL A 362 4.38 21.57 -23.29
C VAL A 362 5.20 20.99 -24.45
N GLU A 363 5.83 19.82 -24.25
CA GLU A 363 6.61 19.15 -25.30
C GLU A 363 5.74 18.73 -26.48
N GLU A 364 4.55 18.16 -26.24
CA GLU A 364 3.59 17.83 -27.31
C GLU A 364 3.11 19.06 -28.08
N ALA A 365 2.92 20.20 -27.39
CA ALA A 365 2.57 21.46 -28.02
C ALA A 365 3.73 22.00 -28.88
N LEU A 366 4.98 21.89 -28.42
CA LEU A 366 6.18 22.21 -29.21
C LEU A 366 6.31 21.33 -30.45
N ILE A 367 6.12 20.01 -30.31
CA ILE A 367 6.16 19.07 -31.43
C ILE A 367 5.07 19.39 -32.45
N SER A 368 3.84 19.65 -31.98
CA SER A 368 2.71 19.99 -32.85
C SER A 368 2.97 21.29 -33.62
N LEU A 369 3.53 22.30 -32.95
CA LEU A 369 3.90 23.55 -33.59
C LEU A 369 5.00 23.38 -34.64
N ARG A 370 6.07 22.63 -34.34
CA ARG A 370 7.17 22.36 -35.28
C ARG A 370 6.70 21.63 -36.54
N ILE A 371 5.74 20.73 -36.39
CA ILE A 371 5.13 20.02 -37.53
C ILE A 371 4.33 20.98 -38.41
N LEU A 372 3.60 21.93 -37.81
CA LEU A 372 2.85 22.96 -38.54
C LEU A 372 3.78 23.94 -39.27
N THR A 373 4.92 24.31 -38.67
CA THR A 373 5.87 25.25 -39.27
C THR A 373 6.69 24.63 -40.40
N ASN A 374 6.98 23.33 -40.35
CA ASN A 374 7.84 22.65 -41.32
C ASN A 374 7.11 22.18 -42.58
N GLY A 375 5.79 22.43 -42.70
CA GLY A 375 5.01 22.17 -43.92
C GLY A 375 4.81 20.68 -44.27
N SER A 376 5.13 19.75 -43.37
CA SER A 376 5.21 18.31 -43.64
C SER A 376 3.90 17.53 -43.40
N SER A 377 2.75 18.20 -43.34
CA SER A 377 1.46 17.56 -43.03
C SER A 377 0.48 17.59 -44.21
N SER A 378 -0.26 16.48 -44.40
CA SER A 378 -1.47 16.45 -45.24
C SER A 378 -2.56 17.37 -44.66
N SER A 379 -3.51 17.82 -45.48
CA SER A 379 -4.57 18.78 -45.09
C SER A 379 -5.34 18.37 -43.82
N ASN A 380 -5.59 17.07 -43.63
CA ASN A 380 -6.26 16.54 -42.43
C ASN A 380 -5.40 16.61 -41.17
N GLY A 381 -4.07 16.47 -41.29
CA GLY A 381 -3.14 16.53 -40.15
C GLY A 381 -2.95 17.95 -39.61
N VAL A 382 -3.19 18.98 -40.43
CA VAL A 382 -3.09 20.39 -40.00
C VAL A 382 -4.19 20.74 -39.01
N CYS A 383 -5.44 20.42 -39.33
CA CYS A 383 -6.60 20.73 -38.48
C CYS A 383 -6.50 20.04 -37.10
N GLU A 384 -6.08 18.77 -37.07
CA GLU A 384 -5.90 18.03 -35.82
C GLU A 384 -4.85 18.66 -34.90
N LYS A 385 -3.74 19.13 -35.48
CA LYS A 385 -2.63 19.76 -34.73
C LYS A 385 -3.01 21.15 -34.22
N GLU A 386 -3.74 21.93 -35.01
CA GLU A 386 -4.29 23.21 -34.55
C GLU A 386 -5.26 23.01 -33.38
N GLN A 387 -6.16 22.03 -33.47
CA GLN A 387 -7.07 21.69 -32.37
C GLN A 387 -6.31 21.28 -31.10
N LYS A 388 -5.22 20.52 -31.23
CA LYS A 388 -4.35 20.15 -30.09
C LYS A 388 -3.74 21.39 -29.43
N LEU A 389 -3.32 22.39 -30.20
CA LEU A 389 -2.78 23.65 -29.67
C LEU A 389 -3.87 24.49 -28.98
N ASP A 390 -5.07 24.53 -29.52
CA ASP A 390 -6.20 25.24 -28.89
C ASP A 390 -6.64 24.58 -27.57
N ASN A 391 -6.66 23.25 -27.53
CA ASN A 391 -6.89 22.49 -26.31
C ASN A 391 -5.80 22.77 -25.25
N PHE A 392 -4.53 22.87 -25.68
CA PHE A 392 -3.43 23.23 -24.80
C PHE A 392 -3.57 24.65 -24.24
N MET A 393 -3.95 25.62 -25.07
CA MET A 393 -4.23 27.00 -24.62
C MET A 393 -5.35 27.08 -23.59
N THR A 394 -6.41 26.30 -23.79
CA THR A 394 -7.54 26.20 -22.85
C THR A 394 -7.07 25.61 -21.51
N TYR A 395 -6.29 24.53 -21.55
CA TYR A 395 -5.67 23.93 -20.37
C TYR A 395 -4.77 24.92 -19.61
N MET A 396 -3.94 25.68 -20.34
CA MET A 396 -3.06 26.69 -19.74
C MET A 396 -3.85 27.78 -19.02
N MET A 397 -4.93 28.28 -19.64
CA MET A 397 -5.77 29.30 -19.01
C MET A 397 -6.44 28.80 -17.73
N HIS A 398 -6.97 27.57 -17.73
CA HIS A 398 -7.51 26.96 -16.51
C HIS A 398 -6.44 26.82 -15.43
N SER A 399 -5.23 26.37 -15.79
CA SER A 399 -4.14 26.18 -14.84
C SER A 399 -3.66 27.50 -14.21
N VAL A 400 -3.67 28.59 -14.97
CA VAL A 400 -3.40 29.94 -14.46
C VAL A 400 -4.48 30.39 -13.48
N ASN A 401 -5.76 30.20 -13.82
CA ASN A 401 -6.88 30.62 -12.96
C ASN A 401 -6.94 29.83 -11.64
N ASP A 402 -6.55 28.56 -11.66
CA ASP A 402 -6.54 27.68 -10.48
C ASP A 402 -5.30 27.87 -9.59
N TYR A 403 -4.36 28.73 -9.99
CA TYR A 403 -3.04 28.89 -9.36
C TYR A 403 -2.35 27.54 -9.15
N SER A 404 -2.34 26.71 -10.20
CA SER A 404 -1.81 25.34 -10.16
C SER A 404 -0.43 25.21 -10.82
N LEU A 405 0.06 26.28 -11.45
CA LEU A 405 1.39 26.38 -12.05
C LEU A 405 2.39 26.96 -11.05
N SER A 406 3.62 26.44 -11.11
CA SER A 406 4.81 26.99 -10.46
C SER A 406 5.16 28.35 -11.06
N SER A 407 5.69 29.27 -10.25
CA SER A 407 6.18 30.55 -10.76
C SER A 407 7.31 30.38 -11.79
N ASP A 408 8.01 29.25 -11.75
CA ASP A 408 9.15 28.97 -12.62
C ASP A 408 8.72 28.65 -14.07
N THR A 409 7.43 28.36 -14.33
CA THR A 409 6.94 28.01 -15.69
C THR A 409 7.02 29.18 -16.67
N PHE A 410 6.99 30.42 -16.17
CA PHE A 410 7.01 31.63 -17.01
C PHE A 410 8.39 32.28 -17.14
N LEU A 411 9.45 31.61 -16.67
CA LEU A 411 10.82 32.11 -16.83
C LEU A 411 11.17 32.22 -18.33
N GLU A 412 11.86 33.28 -18.73
CA GLU A 412 12.10 33.62 -20.15
C GLU A 412 12.79 32.51 -20.95
N GLY A 413 13.62 31.72 -20.29
CA GLY A 413 14.36 30.62 -20.88
C GLY A 413 13.68 29.25 -20.74
N SER A 414 12.43 29.20 -20.27
CA SER A 414 11.67 27.96 -20.15
C SER A 414 11.15 27.46 -21.50
N SER A 415 10.90 26.15 -21.61
CA SER A 415 10.28 25.55 -22.80
C SER A 415 8.89 26.11 -23.10
N LEU A 416 8.12 26.52 -22.09
CA LEU A 416 6.83 27.18 -22.28
C LEU A 416 6.99 28.56 -22.95
N MET A 417 7.96 29.36 -22.49
CA MET A 417 8.21 30.68 -23.07
C MET A 417 8.83 30.59 -24.47
N GLN A 418 9.60 29.53 -24.74
CA GLN A 418 10.01 29.19 -26.10
C GLN A 418 8.80 28.89 -26.98
N TRP A 419 7.94 27.97 -26.55
CA TRP A 419 6.72 27.61 -27.28
C TRP A 419 5.85 28.82 -27.58
N TRP A 420 5.63 29.70 -26.61
CA TRP A 420 4.81 30.90 -26.80
C TRP A 420 5.39 31.85 -27.85
N ARG A 421 6.72 32.06 -27.86
CA ARG A 421 7.38 32.91 -28.87
C ARG A 421 7.22 32.33 -30.27
N GLU A 422 7.46 31.03 -30.43
CA GLU A 422 7.32 30.33 -31.71
C GLU A 422 5.86 30.35 -32.19
N TYR A 423 4.91 30.09 -31.29
CA TYR A 423 3.47 30.07 -31.63
C TYR A 423 2.95 31.45 -32.03
N ASN A 424 3.34 32.49 -31.27
CA ASN A 424 2.95 33.86 -31.58
C ASN A 424 3.53 34.34 -32.92
N ALA A 425 4.76 33.92 -33.27
CA ALA A 425 5.35 34.17 -34.58
C ALA A 425 4.58 33.43 -35.70
N TYR A 426 4.27 32.14 -35.49
CA TYR A 426 3.49 31.34 -36.44
C TYR A 426 2.10 31.94 -36.73
N LYS A 427 1.37 32.39 -35.70
CA LYS A 427 0.07 33.06 -35.85
C LYS A 427 0.19 34.55 -36.23
N LYS A 428 1.40 35.06 -36.52
CA LYS A 428 1.67 36.48 -36.85
C LYS A 428 1.08 37.48 -35.86
N GLY A 429 1.00 37.11 -34.58
CA GLY A 429 0.40 37.95 -33.54
C GLY A 429 -1.13 38.03 -33.57
N LEU A 430 -1.83 37.32 -34.45
CA LEU A 430 -3.29 37.41 -34.62
C LEU A 430 -4.10 36.47 -33.70
N CYS A 431 -3.44 35.72 -32.79
CA CYS A 431 -4.16 34.83 -31.87
C CYS A 431 -4.99 35.63 -30.84
N THR A 432 -6.28 35.31 -30.75
CA THR A 432 -7.29 35.98 -29.89
C THR A 432 -7.75 35.11 -28.71
N SER A 433 -7.11 33.98 -28.44
CA SER A 433 -7.50 33.16 -27.29
C SER A 433 -7.22 33.86 -25.96
N LYS A 434 -8.00 33.54 -24.92
CA LYS A 434 -7.86 34.15 -23.58
C LYS A 434 -6.43 34.04 -23.01
N PHE A 435 -5.78 32.90 -23.21
CA PHE A 435 -4.38 32.74 -22.79
C PHE A 435 -3.43 33.59 -23.64
N ALA A 436 -3.68 33.75 -24.94
CA ALA A 436 -2.86 34.63 -25.77
C ALA A 436 -2.95 36.10 -25.32
N GLU A 437 -4.14 36.58 -24.96
CA GLU A 437 -4.32 37.91 -24.37
C GLU A 437 -3.61 38.06 -23.02
N TYR A 438 -3.71 37.02 -22.17
CA TYR A 438 -2.98 36.96 -20.90
C TYR A 438 -1.46 37.09 -21.11
N MET A 439 -0.90 36.37 -22.10
CA MET A 439 0.52 36.43 -22.43
C MET A 439 0.92 37.78 -23.05
N LYS A 440 0.13 38.32 -23.98
CA LYS A 440 0.41 39.62 -24.63
C LYS A 440 0.35 40.80 -23.66
N SER A 441 -0.57 40.75 -22.70
CA SER A 441 -0.72 41.80 -21.68
C SER A 441 0.42 41.83 -20.65
N GLY A 442 1.31 40.83 -20.63
CA GLY A 442 2.41 40.74 -19.67
C GLY A 442 1.99 40.36 -18.25
N ARG A 443 0.70 40.02 -18.03
CA ARG A 443 0.16 39.64 -16.71
C ARG A 443 0.84 38.43 -16.09
N TYR A 444 1.46 37.56 -16.90
CA TYR A 444 2.26 36.45 -16.39
C TYR A 444 3.46 36.88 -15.54
N LYS A 445 3.94 38.12 -15.67
CA LYS A 445 5.03 38.65 -14.82
C LYS A 445 4.60 38.85 -13.37
N SER A 446 3.32 39.13 -13.10
CA SER A 446 2.78 39.23 -11.74
C SER A 446 2.35 37.87 -11.17
N TYR A 447 2.44 36.80 -11.97
CA TYR A 447 2.26 35.42 -11.50
C TYR A 447 3.56 34.84 -10.91
N GLN A 448 4.72 35.43 -11.28
CA GLN A 448 6.03 35.14 -10.70
C GLN A 448 6.18 35.79 -9.33
#